data_AF-A0A9D7ZRF9-F1
#
_entry.id   AF-A0A9D7ZRF9-F1
#
_cell.length_a   1.000
_cell.length_b   1.000
_cell.length_c   1.000
_cell.angle_alpha   90.00
_cell.angle_beta   90.00
_cell.angle_gamma   90.00
#
_symmetry.space_group_name_H-M   'P 1'
#
loop_
_entity.id
_entity.type
_entity.pdbx_description
1 polymer ?
#
loop_
_entity_poly.entity_id
_entity_poly.type
_entity_poly.pdbx_seq_one_letter_code
_entity_poly.pdbx_strand_id
1 'polypeptide(L)'
;MKKILIIRLSSIGDIILTSPVIRCLKEQLSEVEIHYLTKKQFIPILQSNPHITKIHLFKNNYQELIPKLKAEQFDHIVDLHKNMRSHYIRHKLGKPATSFSKLNLQKWLITNLHFDFLPNVHIVDRYLKAVEQFQVTNDGKGLDYFLKDSEKINIGEKFPGITGKFIAIAIGANHVTKIYPSD
;
A
#
# COMPACT_ATOMS: atom_id res chain seq x y z
N MET A 1 -10.90 -20.89 6.45
CA MET A 1 -9.85 -19.89 6.17
C MET A 1 -10.43 -18.76 5.34
N LYS A 2 -10.36 -17.51 5.84
CA LYS A 2 -10.92 -16.32 5.19
C LYS A 2 -9.91 -15.72 4.20
N LYS A 3 -10.33 -15.34 2.99
CA LYS A 3 -9.45 -14.76 1.97
C LYS A 3 -9.79 -13.29 1.69
N ILE A 4 -8.82 -12.41 1.95
CA ILE A 4 -8.99 -10.96 1.81
C ILE A 4 -8.10 -10.44 0.67
N LEU A 5 -8.67 -9.63 -0.22
CA LEU A 5 -7.93 -8.90 -1.25
C LEU A 5 -7.70 -7.45 -0.85
N ILE A 6 -6.45 -7.03 -0.69
CA ILE A 6 -6.08 -5.62 -0.53
C ILE A 6 -5.76 -5.03 -1.92
N ILE A 7 -6.34 -3.87 -2.24
CA ILE A 7 -6.07 -3.16 -3.50
C ILE A 7 -5.33 -1.85 -3.24
N ARG A 8 -4.10 -1.74 -3.77
CA ARG A 8 -3.32 -0.48 -3.84
C ARG A 8 -2.37 -0.53 -5.02
N LEU A 9 -2.67 0.25 -6.06
CA LEU A 9 -1.98 0.16 -7.36
C LEU A 9 -0.75 1.09 -7.49
N SER A 10 -0.61 2.08 -6.62
CA SER A 10 0.43 3.13 -6.60
C SER A 10 0.15 4.07 -5.42
N SER A 11 1.02 4.97 -4.96
CA SER A 11 2.45 5.11 -5.26
C SER A 11 3.30 4.33 -4.24
N ILE A 12 4.64 4.37 -4.36
CA ILE A 12 5.56 3.65 -3.46
C ILE A 12 5.31 3.95 -1.98
N GLY A 13 5.23 5.24 -1.61
CA GLY A 13 5.01 5.64 -0.23
C GLY A 13 3.68 5.12 0.31
N ASP A 14 2.61 5.24 -0.47
CA ASP A 14 1.30 4.74 -0.05
C ASP A 14 1.23 3.21 0.04
N ILE A 15 2.06 2.49 -0.73
CA ILE A 15 2.17 1.03 -0.62
C ILE A 15 2.87 0.64 0.68
N ILE A 16 3.94 1.34 1.06
CA ILE A 16 4.59 1.12 2.36
C ILE A 16 3.61 1.42 3.50
N LEU A 17 2.82 2.49 3.37
CA LEU A 17 1.82 2.88 4.36
C LEU A 17 0.67 1.87 4.55
N THR A 18 0.50 0.89 3.65
CA THR A 18 -0.47 -0.19 3.86
C THR A 18 0.08 -1.33 4.72
N SER A 19 1.40 -1.39 4.96
CA SER A 19 2.04 -2.48 5.73
C SER A 19 1.39 -2.75 7.09
N PRO A 20 0.99 -1.74 7.90
CA PRO A 20 0.35 -2.01 9.19
C PRO A 20 -1.02 -2.68 9.01
N VAL A 21 -1.76 -2.36 7.94
CA VAL A 21 -3.03 -3.05 7.64
C VAL A 21 -2.77 -4.52 7.31
N ILE A 22 -1.74 -4.82 6.52
CA ILE A 22 -1.38 -6.19 6.15
C ILE A 22 -1.01 -6.98 7.41
N ARG A 23 -0.10 -6.44 8.23
CA ARG A 23 0.35 -7.10 9.47
C ARG A 23 -0.80 -7.28 10.46
N CYS A 24 -1.55 -6.22 10.77
CA CYS A 24 -2.63 -6.29 11.76
C CYS A 24 -3.74 -7.26 11.33
N LEU A 25 -4.12 -7.28 10.05
CA LEU A 25 -5.04 -8.29 9.53
C LEU A 25 -4.49 -9.71 9.75
N LYS A 26 -3.20 -9.95 9.47
CA LYS A 26 -2.60 -11.28 9.57
C LYS A 26 -2.40 -11.75 11.01
N GLU A 27 -2.02 -10.84 11.91
CA GLU A 27 -1.71 -11.16 13.31
C GLU A 27 -2.97 -11.23 14.19
N GLN A 28 -4.02 -10.46 13.88
CA GLN A 28 -5.21 -10.34 14.75
C GLN A 28 -6.41 -11.18 14.28
N LEU A 29 -6.38 -11.72 13.05
CA LEU A 29 -7.42 -12.62 12.56
C LEU A 29 -6.90 -14.06 12.51
N SER A 30 -7.69 -14.99 13.04
CA SER A 30 -7.43 -16.42 12.88
C SER A 30 -7.67 -16.85 11.43
N GLU A 31 -6.78 -17.70 10.91
CA GLU A 31 -6.94 -18.37 9.61
C GLU A 31 -7.29 -17.42 8.45
N VAL A 32 -6.47 -16.39 8.22
CA VAL A 32 -6.64 -15.45 7.11
C VAL A 32 -5.54 -15.57 6.04
N GLU A 33 -5.94 -15.56 4.77
CA GLU A 33 -5.07 -15.36 3.62
C GLU A 33 -5.19 -13.92 3.12
N ILE A 34 -4.03 -13.27 2.96
CA ILE A 34 -3.98 -11.90 2.46
C ILE A 34 -3.40 -11.91 1.06
N HIS A 35 -4.22 -11.53 0.10
CA HIS A 35 -3.79 -11.30 -1.27
C HIS A 35 -3.67 -9.79 -1.50
N TYR A 36 -2.70 -9.40 -2.33
CA TYR A 36 -2.44 -7.98 -2.60
C TYR A 36 -2.43 -7.70 -4.10
N LEU A 37 -3.20 -6.73 -4.56
CA LEU A 37 -3.23 -6.28 -5.95
C LEU A 37 -2.44 -4.97 -6.12
N THR A 38 -1.38 -5.02 -6.92
CA THR A 38 -0.53 -3.86 -7.24
C THR A 38 -0.04 -3.88 -8.70
N LYS A 39 0.83 -2.92 -9.08
CA LYS A 39 1.55 -2.92 -10.36
C LYS A 39 2.95 -3.53 -10.23
N LYS A 40 3.49 -4.05 -11.33
CA LYS A 40 4.79 -4.75 -11.41
C LYS A 40 5.94 -3.96 -10.74
N GLN A 41 6.01 -2.66 -10.97
CA GLN A 41 7.05 -1.79 -10.42
C GLN A 41 7.09 -1.72 -8.88
N PHE A 42 6.03 -2.15 -8.20
CA PHE A 42 5.93 -2.13 -6.73
C PHE A 42 6.08 -3.51 -6.09
N ILE A 43 6.27 -4.57 -6.87
CA ILE A 43 6.55 -5.92 -6.36
C ILE A 43 7.71 -5.94 -5.36
N PRO A 44 8.86 -5.25 -5.62
CA PRO A 44 9.99 -5.30 -4.70
C PRO A 44 9.68 -4.81 -3.28
N ILE A 45 8.61 -4.03 -3.10
CA ILE A 45 8.19 -3.54 -1.78
C ILE A 45 7.42 -4.60 -0.98
N LEU A 46 6.77 -5.53 -1.69
CA LEU A 46 5.77 -6.43 -1.11
C LEU A 46 6.19 -7.90 -1.11
N GLN A 47 7.05 -8.32 -2.05
CA GLN A 47 7.38 -9.73 -2.29
C GLN A 47 8.09 -10.45 -1.13
N SER A 48 8.66 -9.67 -0.22
CA SER A 48 9.38 -10.16 0.96
C SER A 48 8.54 -10.06 2.24
N ASN A 49 7.30 -9.55 2.14
CA ASN A 49 6.41 -9.41 3.29
C ASN A 49 5.80 -10.79 3.67
N PRO A 50 6.09 -11.32 4.88
CA PRO A 50 5.64 -12.64 5.30
C PRO A 50 4.14 -12.73 5.55
N HIS A 51 3.46 -11.59 5.68
CA HIS A 51 2.02 -11.53 5.92
C HIS A 51 1.20 -11.63 4.63
N ILE A 52 1.83 -11.50 3.46
CA ILE A 52 1.17 -11.58 2.15
C ILE A 52 1.25 -13.02 1.62
N THR A 53 0.10 -13.66 1.42
CA THR A 53 -0.02 -14.99 0.82
C THR A 53 0.27 -14.96 -0.68
N LYS A 54 -0.28 -13.98 -1.40
CA LYS A 54 -0.15 -13.91 -2.87
C LYS A 54 -0.25 -12.49 -3.41
N ILE A 55 0.61 -12.16 -4.36
CA ILE A 55 0.58 -10.87 -5.07
C ILE A 55 -0.03 -11.06 -6.46
N HIS A 56 -1.02 -10.23 -6.77
CA HIS A 56 -1.65 -10.12 -8.07
C HIS A 56 -1.18 -8.84 -8.79
N LEU A 57 -1.01 -8.94 -10.10
CA LEU A 57 -0.48 -7.84 -10.91
C LEU A 57 -1.55 -7.24 -11.81
N PHE A 58 -1.73 -5.92 -11.68
CA PHE A 58 -2.53 -5.15 -12.62
C PHE A 58 -1.66 -4.60 -13.75
N LYS A 59 -1.79 -5.19 -14.94
CA LYS A 59 -1.10 -4.78 -16.18
C LYS A 59 -1.96 -3.88 -17.08
N ASN A 60 -2.89 -3.10 -16.49
CA ASN A 60 -3.90 -2.32 -17.21
C ASN A 60 -4.85 -3.14 -18.12
N ASN A 61 -4.86 -4.47 -18.01
CA ASN A 61 -5.79 -5.34 -18.72
C ASN A 61 -6.79 -5.97 -17.74
N TYR A 62 -8.04 -5.50 -17.75
CA TYR A 62 -9.08 -6.02 -16.88
C TYR A 62 -9.65 -7.37 -17.34
N GLN A 63 -9.67 -7.63 -18.65
CA GLN A 63 -10.21 -8.88 -19.19
C GLN A 63 -9.36 -10.08 -18.74
N GLU A 64 -8.05 -9.89 -18.61
CA GLU A 64 -7.15 -10.91 -18.06
C GLU A 64 -7.22 -10.96 -16.52
N LEU A 65 -7.27 -9.80 -15.86
CA LEU A 65 -7.19 -9.72 -14.39
C LEU A 65 -8.44 -10.24 -13.69
N ILE A 66 -9.64 -9.84 -14.15
CA ILE A 66 -10.89 -10.12 -13.42
C ILE A 66 -11.17 -11.61 -13.30
N PRO A 67 -11.05 -12.45 -14.35
CA PRO A 67 -11.24 -13.90 -14.23
C PRO A 67 -10.27 -14.53 -13.22
N LYS A 68 -9.00 -14.12 -13.23
CA LYS A 68 -7.98 -14.61 -12.29
C LYS A 68 -8.34 -14.27 -10.85
N LEU A 69 -8.79 -13.04 -10.58
CA LEU A 69 -9.22 -12.62 -9.25
C LEU A 69 -10.53 -13.28 -8.81
N LYS A 70 -11.47 -13.55 -9.74
CA LYS A 70 -12.70 -14.29 -9.43
C LYS A 70 -12.42 -15.74 -9.03
N ALA A 71 -11.46 -16.39 -9.69
CA ALA A 71 -11.06 -17.75 -9.38
C ALA A 71 -10.53 -17.92 -7.95
N GLU A 72 -10.00 -16.85 -7.34
CA GLU A 72 -9.53 -16.86 -5.96
C GLU A 72 -10.65 -16.94 -4.92
N GLN A 73 -11.90 -16.59 -5.28
CA GLN A 73 -13.06 -16.61 -4.38
C GLN A 73 -12.86 -15.83 -3.08
N PHE A 74 -12.45 -14.55 -3.18
CA PHE A 74 -12.32 -13.67 -2.01
C PHE A 74 -13.62 -13.56 -1.20
N ASP A 75 -13.48 -13.49 0.12
CA ASP A 75 -14.58 -13.20 1.05
C ASP A 75 -14.79 -11.69 1.19
N HIS A 76 -13.70 -10.92 1.12
CA HIS A 76 -13.75 -9.48 1.28
C HIS A 76 -12.66 -8.74 0.50
N ILE A 77 -12.98 -7.50 0.11
CA ILE A 77 -12.05 -6.59 -0.57
C ILE A 77 -11.78 -5.35 0.29
N VAL A 78 -10.51 -5.07 0.56
CA VAL A 78 -10.06 -3.84 1.22
C VAL A 78 -9.47 -2.91 0.15
N ASP A 79 -10.26 -1.94 -0.31
CA ASP A 79 -9.83 -0.96 -1.31
C ASP A 79 -9.11 0.23 -0.64
N LEU A 80 -7.78 0.15 -0.57
CA LEU A 80 -6.90 1.22 -0.08
C LEU A 80 -6.43 2.16 -1.20
N HIS A 81 -6.94 1.99 -2.43
CA HIS A 81 -6.65 2.86 -3.55
C HIS A 81 -7.72 3.94 -3.76
N LYS A 82 -8.98 3.52 -3.67
CA LYS A 82 -10.20 4.33 -3.77
C LYS A 82 -10.14 5.32 -4.94
N ASN A 83 -10.06 4.78 -6.15
CA ASN A 83 -10.24 5.54 -7.39
C ASN A 83 -11.07 4.74 -8.39
N MET A 84 -11.31 5.31 -9.58
CA MET A 84 -12.13 4.65 -10.60
C MET A 84 -11.62 3.26 -11.01
N ARG A 85 -10.29 3.06 -11.04
CA ARG A 85 -9.69 1.77 -11.41
C ARG A 85 -9.96 0.71 -10.35
N SER A 86 -9.73 1.02 -9.08
CA SER A 86 -10.00 0.08 -7.98
C SER A 86 -11.50 -0.16 -7.78
N HIS A 87 -12.33 0.87 -7.98
CA HIS A 87 -13.78 0.75 -7.94
C HIS A 87 -14.31 -0.19 -9.01
N TYR A 88 -13.80 -0.08 -10.25
CA TYR A 88 -14.19 -0.99 -11.34
C TYR A 88 -13.84 -2.45 -11.01
N ILE A 89 -12.64 -2.71 -10.47
CA ILE A 89 -12.23 -4.05 -10.05
C ILE A 89 -13.17 -4.59 -8.98
N ARG A 90 -13.39 -3.82 -7.91
CA ARG A 90 -14.28 -4.17 -6.80
C ARG A 90 -15.70 -4.51 -7.29
N HIS A 91 -16.27 -3.65 -8.13
CA HIS A 91 -17.60 -3.85 -8.70
C HIS A 91 -17.67 -5.14 -9.53
N LYS A 92 -16.67 -5.42 -10.37
CA LYS A 92 -16.63 -6.64 -11.18
C LYS A 92 -16.44 -7.92 -10.37
N LEU A 93 -15.79 -7.84 -9.20
CA LEU A 93 -15.65 -8.98 -8.29
C LEU A 93 -16.94 -9.28 -7.51
N GLY A 94 -17.77 -8.27 -7.23
CA GLY A 94 -19.08 -8.47 -6.61
C GLY A 94 -19.02 -9.03 -5.17
N LYS A 95 -17.90 -8.80 -4.47
CA LYS A 95 -17.69 -9.23 -3.09
C LYS A 95 -17.90 -8.07 -2.11
N PRO A 96 -18.24 -8.34 -0.83
CA PRO A 96 -18.23 -7.34 0.22
C PRO A 96 -16.91 -6.57 0.22
N ALA A 97 -17.00 -5.25 0.38
CA ALA A 97 -15.84 -4.41 0.23
C ALA A 97 -15.89 -3.17 1.11
N THR A 98 -14.75 -2.85 1.72
CA THR A 98 -14.56 -1.64 2.51
C THR A 98 -13.46 -0.78 1.94
N SER A 99 -13.50 0.50 2.34
CA SER A 99 -12.51 1.49 1.94
C SER A 99 -12.48 2.58 3.00
N PHE A 100 -11.42 3.37 3.01
CA PHE A 100 -11.26 4.48 3.96
C PHE A 100 -11.93 5.75 3.43
N SER A 101 -12.33 6.67 4.31
CA SER A 101 -12.74 8.01 3.89
C SER A 101 -11.56 8.70 3.19
N LYS A 102 -11.69 8.98 1.89
CA LYS A 102 -10.68 9.67 1.10
C LYS A 102 -11.09 11.13 1.17
N LEU A 103 -10.46 11.87 2.08
CA LEU A 103 -10.66 13.30 2.35
C LEU A 103 -10.31 14.21 1.14
N ASN A 104 -10.49 13.71 -0.09
CA ASN A 104 -10.14 14.37 -1.33
C ASN A 104 -10.90 15.68 -1.51
N LEU A 105 -12.17 15.73 -1.12
CA LEU A 105 -12.96 16.96 -1.18
C LEU A 105 -12.38 18.02 -0.23
N GLN A 106 -12.01 17.63 0.99
CA GLN A 106 -11.38 18.53 1.96
C GLN A 106 -9.99 18.97 1.51
N LYS A 107 -9.18 18.06 0.94
CA LYS A 107 -7.89 18.41 0.32
C LYS A 107 -8.06 19.38 -0.85
N TRP A 108 -9.07 19.18 -1.68
CA TRP A 108 -9.42 20.07 -2.79
C TRP A 108 -9.89 21.44 -2.29
N LEU A 109 -10.75 21.48 -1.26
CA LEU A 109 -11.20 22.71 -0.60
C LEU A 109 -10.01 23.48 0.01
N ILE A 110 -9.01 22.80 0.55
CA ILE A 110 -7.80 23.45 1.05
C ILE A 110 -6.96 24.00 -0.09
N THR A 111 -6.67 23.20 -1.12
CA THR A 111 -5.81 23.64 -2.22
C THR A 111 -6.45 24.73 -3.08
N ASN A 112 -7.78 24.81 -3.13
CA ASN A 112 -8.49 25.79 -3.97
C ASN A 112 -9.16 26.92 -3.19
N LEU A 113 -9.59 26.70 -1.94
CA LEU A 113 -10.32 27.68 -1.13
C LEU A 113 -9.62 28.05 0.17
N HIS A 114 -8.45 27.48 0.49
CA HIS A 114 -7.61 27.80 1.66
C HIS A 114 -8.29 27.62 3.04
N PHE A 115 -9.40 26.87 3.12
CA PHE A 115 -10.06 26.55 4.39
C PHE A 115 -9.62 25.18 4.92
N ASP A 116 -8.89 25.16 6.05
CA ASP A 116 -8.37 23.93 6.64
C ASP A 116 -9.40 23.18 7.50
N PHE A 117 -9.94 22.11 6.93
CA PHE A 117 -10.81 21.14 7.60
C PHE A 117 -10.18 19.73 7.61
N LEU A 118 -8.85 19.61 7.48
CA LEU A 118 -8.22 18.30 7.55
C LEU A 118 -8.21 17.79 9.00
N PRO A 119 -8.83 16.62 9.28
CA PRO A 119 -8.66 15.97 10.56
C PRO A 119 -7.18 15.61 10.74
N ASN A 120 -6.64 15.90 11.92
CA ASN A 120 -5.27 15.54 12.32
C ASN A 120 -5.17 14.03 12.60
N VAL A 121 -5.35 13.22 11.56
CA VAL A 121 -5.35 11.76 11.63
C VAL A 121 -4.33 11.23 10.65
N HIS A 122 -3.39 10.43 11.17
CA HIS A 122 -2.35 9.83 10.36
C HIS A 122 -2.95 8.92 9.29
N ILE A 123 -2.33 8.87 8.10
CA ILE A 123 -2.86 8.11 6.96
C ILE A 123 -2.95 6.61 7.24
N VAL A 124 -2.04 6.09 8.07
CA VAL A 124 -2.06 4.69 8.52
C VAL A 124 -3.34 4.40 9.31
N ASP A 125 -3.71 5.27 10.26
CA ASP A 125 -4.94 5.10 11.03
C ASP A 125 -6.17 5.17 10.13
N ARG A 126 -6.13 6.02 9.10
CA ARG A 126 -7.18 6.05 8.08
C ARG A 126 -7.26 4.75 7.28
N TYR A 127 -6.13 4.13 6.93
CA TYR A 127 -6.14 2.83 6.28
C TYR A 127 -6.64 1.72 7.20
N LEU A 128 -6.31 1.76 8.49
CA LEU A 128 -6.83 0.82 9.49
C LEU A 128 -8.34 0.96 9.70
N LYS A 129 -8.91 2.16 9.57
CA LYS A 129 -10.38 2.34 9.52
C LYS A 129 -11.05 1.55 8.40
N ALA A 130 -10.36 1.22 7.30
CA ALA A 130 -10.94 0.38 6.25
C ALA A 130 -11.14 -1.08 6.68
N VAL A 131 -10.50 -1.51 7.77
CA VAL A 131 -10.55 -2.87 8.31
C VAL A 131 -11.16 -2.96 9.72
N GLU A 132 -11.64 -1.83 10.26
CA GLU A 132 -12.23 -1.72 11.60
C GLU A 132 -13.39 -2.70 11.84
N GLN A 133 -14.20 -3.00 10.82
CA GLN A 133 -15.29 -3.99 10.92
C GLN A 133 -14.82 -5.40 11.31
N PHE A 134 -13.53 -5.70 11.10
CA PHE A 134 -12.91 -6.96 11.49
C PHE A 134 -12.39 -6.94 12.93
N GLN A 135 -12.69 -5.87 13.68
CA GLN A 135 -12.20 -5.62 15.04
C GLN A 135 -10.66 -5.58 15.10
N VAL A 136 -10.04 -5.18 13.99
CA VAL A 136 -8.59 -5.02 13.88
C VAL A 136 -8.21 -3.60 14.30
N THR A 137 -7.24 -3.49 15.20
CA THR A 137 -6.74 -2.22 15.73
C THR A 137 -5.28 -1.99 15.37
N ASN A 138 -4.83 -0.73 15.40
CA ASN A 138 -3.41 -0.40 15.26
C ASN A 138 -2.62 -1.00 16.43
N ASP A 139 -1.55 -1.74 16.14
CA ASP A 139 -0.66 -2.31 17.17
C ASP A 139 0.47 -1.36 17.60
N GLY A 140 0.59 -0.19 16.96
CA GLY A 140 1.60 0.82 17.28
C GLY A 140 3.02 0.48 16.85
N LYS A 141 3.27 -0.64 16.14
CA LYS A 141 4.63 -1.06 15.73
C LYS A 141 5.21 -0.27 14.54
N GLY A 142 4.44 0.68 13.99
CA GLY A 142 4.86 1.45 12.81
C GLY A 142 4.79 0.65 11.50
N LEU A 143 5.57 1.10 10.52
CA LEU A 143 5.60 0.55 9.16
C LEU A 143 6.54 -0.65 9.05
N ASP A 144 6.17 -1.62 8.24
CA ASP A 144 7.02 -2.77 7.92
C ASP A 144 7.68 -2.63 6.56
N TYR A 145 8.95 -3.01 6.49
CA TYR A 145 9.66 -3.23 5.24
C TYR A 145 10.59 -4.42 5.40
N PHE A 146 10.42 -5.43 4.56
CA PHE A 146 11.14 -6.69 4.64
C PHE A 146 12.12 -6.81 3.48
N LEU A 147 13.36 -7.16 3.78
CA LEU A 147 14.41 -7.44 2.81
C LEU A 147 14.83 -8.89 2.92
N LYS A 148 14.87 -9.61 1.80
CA LYS A 148 15.53 -10.91 1.70
C LYS A 148 17.04 -10.74 1.71
N ASP A 149 17.76 -11.77 2.13
CA ASP A 149 19.22 -11.74 2.11
C ASP A 149 19.78 -11.52 0.70
N SER A 150 19.11 -12.03 -0.33
CA SER A 150 19.45 -11.77 -1.74
C SER A 150 19.27 -10.32 -2.18
N GLU A 151 18.47 -9.52 -1.46
CA GLU A 151 18.24 -8.10 -1.73
C GLU A 151 19.24 -7.21 -0.98
N LYS A 152 19.96 -7.77 0.01
CA LYS A 152 21.04 -7.06 0.70
C LYS A 152 22.21 -6.90 -0.27
N ILE A 153 22.69 -5.68 -0.37
CA ILE A 153 23.83 -5.32 -1.20
C ILE A 153 25.04 -5.03 -0.32
N ASN A 154 26.22 -5.45 -0.78
CA ASN A 154 27.46 -4.94 -0.22
C ASN A 154 27.67 -3.51 -0.75
N ILE A 155 27.64 -2.53 0.15
CA ILE A 155 27.78 -1.11 -0.19
C ILE A 155 29.15 -0.83 -0.80
N GLY A 156 30.22 -1.42 -0.28
CA GLY A 156 31.59 -1.18 -0.77
C GLY A 156 31.82 -1.74 -2.17
N GLU A 157 31.19 -2.87 -2.50
CA GLU A 157 31.21 -3.44 -3.85
C GLU A 157 30.37 -2.60 -4.83
N LYS A 158 29.17 -2.17 -4.41
CA LYS A 158 28.23 -1.45 -5.29
C LYS A 158 28.63 0.01 -5.50
N PHE A 159 29.23 0.64 -4.52
CA PHE A 159 29.66 2.03 -4.53
C PHE A 159 31.13 2.14 -4.14
N PRO A 160 32.04 1.84 -5.09
CA PRO A 160 33.48 1.94 -4.86
C PRO A 160 33.85 3.33 -4.33
N GLY A 161 34.61 3.37 -3.24
CA GLY A 161 35.02 4.61 -2.56
C GLY A 161 34.22 4.93 -1.30
N ILE A 162 33.06 4.31 -1.07
CA ILE A 162 32.39 4.38 0.23
C ILE A 162 32.99 3.32 1.17
N THR A 163 33.84 3.77 2.09
CA THR A 163 34.43 2.91 3.14
C THR A 163 33.92 3.35 4.51
N GLY A 164 33.33 2.43 5.28
CA GLY A 164 32.81 2.71 6.61
C GLY A 164 31.43 3.36 6.63
N LYS A 165 31.21 4.27 7.59
CA LYS A 165 29.90 4.94 7.79
C LYS A 165 29.68 5.97 6.69
N PHE A 166 28.45 6.06 6.20
CA PHE A 166 28.05 7.02 5.18
C PHE A 166 26.70 7.64 5.52
N ILE A 167 26.39 8.76 4.88
CA ILE A 167 25.08 9.41 4.93
C ILE A 167 24.46 9.26 3.54
N ALA A 168 23.22 8.80 3.48
CA ALA A 168 22.44 8.76 2.24
C ALA A 168 21.41 9.88 2.26
N ILE A 169 21.35 10.67 1.19
CA ILE A 169 20.41 11.78 1.05
C ILE A 169 19.56 11.54 -0.20
N ALA A 170 18.23 11.50 -0.03
CA ALA A 170 17.28 11.40 -1.13
C ALA A 170 16.77 12.81 -1.50
N ILE A 171 17.44 13.45 -2.46
CA ILE A 171 17.15 14.85 -2.87
C ILE A 171 16.13 14.98 -4.01
N GLY A 172 15.82 13.88 -4.71
CA GLY A 172 14.93 13.86 -5.87
C GLY A 172 13.45 13.72 -5.49
N ALA A 173 12.58 14.37 -6.27
CA ALA A 173 11.13 14.26 -6.15
C ALA A 173 10.44 14.41 -7.51
N ASN A 174 9.20 13.93 -7.63
CA ASN A 174 8.43 14.04 -8.88
C ASN A 174 7.97 15.48 -9.21
N HIS A 175 7.92 16.37 -8.23
CA HIS A 175 7.52 17.76 -8.42
C HIS A 175 8.71 18.66 -8.15
N VAL A 176 9.00 19.58 -9.07
CA VAL A 176 10.13 20.52 -8.97
C VAL A 176 10.15 21.26 -7.64
N THR A 177 8.99 21.68 -7.15
CA THR A 177 8.81 22.35 -5.85
C THR A 177 9.14 21.50 -4.62
N LYS A 178 9.45 20.21 -4.82
CA LYS A 178 9.82 19.26 -3.76
C LYS A 178 11.22 18.68 -3.95
N ILE A 179 11.97 19.13 -4.96
CA ILE A 179 13.37 18.77 -5.18
C ILE A 179 14.22 19.70 -4.32
N TYR A 180 15.24 19.15 -3.65
CA TYR A 180 16.18 19.98 -2.90
C TYR A 180 16.96 20.90 -3.87
N PRO A 181 17.09 22.20 -3.61
CA PRO A 181 17.84 23.12 -4.47
C PRO A 181 19.28 22.65 -4.69
N SER A 182 19.80 22.87 -5.90
CA SER A 182 21.18 22.51 -6.27
C SER A 182 22.24 23.53 -5.83
N ASP A 183 21.79 24.68 -5.31
CA ASP A 183 22.58 25.90 -5.12
C ASP A 183 22.78 26.22 -3.63
#